data_AF-A0A9E3BYG1-F1
#
_entry.id   AF-A0A9E3BYG1-F1
#
_cell.length_a   1.000
_cell.length_b   1.000
_cell.length_c   1.000
_cell.angle_alpha   90.00
_cell.angle_beta   90.00
_cell.angle_gamma   90.00
#
_symmetry.space_group_name_H-M   'P 1'
#
loop_
_entity.id
_entity.type
_entity.pdbx_description
1 polymer ?
#
loop_
_entity_poly.entity_id
_entity_poly.type
_entity_poly.pdbx_seq_one_letter_code
_entity_poly.pdbx_strand_id
1 'polypeptide(L)' 'MMQTAQEVPRMTAQSPTDAIMLRADRGAVTWLTLNRPAARNALSLGLMAALE' A
#
# COMPACT_ATOMS: atom_id res chain seq x y z
N MET A 1 14.44 23.55 -11.96
CA MET A 1 14.26 22.21 -12.55
C MET A 1 13.05 21.59 -11.87
N MET A 2 11.99 21.28 -12.62
CA MET A 2 10.73 20.77 -12.06
C MET A 2 10.91 19.32 -11.60
N GLN A 3 10.67 19.06 -10.32
CA GLN A 3 10.80 17.75 -9.70
C GLN A 3 9.76 16.81 -10.32
N THR A 4 10.22 15.67 -10.85
CA THR A 4 9.38 14.66 -11.50
C THR A 4 8.25 14.26 -10.56
N ALA A 5 7.00 14.45 -10.99
CA ALA A 5 5.84 13.85 -10.34
C ALA A 5 6.11 12.35 -10.21
N GLN A 6 6.29 11.85 -8.98
CA GLN A 6 6.51 10.43 -8.76
C GLN A 6 5.30 9.66 -9.30
N GLU A 7 5.53 8.85 -10.32
CA GLU A 7 4.52 7.95 -10.87
C GLU A 7 4.09 6.98 -9.76
N VAL A 8 2.87 7.15 -9.25
CA VAL A 8 2.32 6.27 -8.20
C VAL A 8 2.14 4.88 -8.82
N PRO A 9 2.82 3.84 -8.31
CA PRO A 9 2.71 2.50 -8.87
C PRO A 9 1.26 2.02 -8.80
N ARG A 10 0.69 1.64 -9.94
CA ARG A 10 -0.62 0.96 -9.97
C ARG A 10 -0.42 -0.48 -9.52
N MET A 11 -0.76 -0.79 -8.27
CA MET A 11 -0.79 -2.15 -7.76
C MET A 11 -2.21 -2.72 -7.76
N THR A 12 -2.31 -4.04 -7.99
CA THR A 12 -3.56 -4.79 -7.97
C THR A 12 -3.45 -5.87 -6.89
N ALA A 13 -4.56 -6.13 -6.19
CA ALA A 13 -4.58 -7.14 -5.14
C ALA A 13 -4.62 -8.56 -5.73
N GLN A 14 -3.77 -9.45 -5.26
CA GLN A 14 -3.70 -10.85 -5.71
C GLN A 14 -3.97 -11.86 -4.58
N SER A 15 -3.91 -11.40 -3.32
CA SER A 15 -3.96 -12.23 -2.10
C SER A 15 -4.98 -11.69 -1.07
N PRO A 16 -5.41 -12.48 -0.07
CA PRO A 16 -6.24 -11.98 1.04
C PRO A 16 -5.55 -10.87 1.85
N THR A 17 -4.23 -10.94 2.02
CA THR A 17 -3.42 -9.86 2.61
C THR A 17 -3.42 -8.61 1.73
N ASP A 18 -3.43 -8.78 0.40
CA ASP A 18 -3.55 -7.67 -0.54
C ASP A 18 -4.94 -6.99 -0.49
N ALA A 19 -5.95 -7.66 0.09
CA ALA A 19 -7.24 -7.04 0.33
C ALA A 19 -7.18 -5.93 1.40
N ILE A 20 -6.12 -5.88 2.22
CA ILE A 20 -5.94 -4.87 3.25
C ILE A 20 -4.70 -3.99 3.04
N MET A 21 -3.63 -4.51 2.44
CA MET A 21 -2.40 -3.75 2.20
C MET A 21 -1.67 -4.27 0.95
N LEU A 22 -1.26 -3.37 0.04
CA LEU A 22 -0.42 -3.70 -1.12
C LEU A 22 1.03 -3.33 -0.83
N ARG A 23 1.98 -4.13 -1.34
CA ARG A 23 3.42 -3.87 -1.24
C ARG A 23 4.09 -3.79 -2.61
N ALA A 24 5.00 -2.85 -2.79
CA ALA A 24 5.93 -2.83 -3.91
C ALA A 24 7.33 -2.37 -3.48
N ASP A 25 8.34 -3.14 -3.85
CA ASP A 25 9.75 -2.80 -3.59
C ASP A 25 10.37 -2.14 -4.83
N ARG A 26 11.06 -1.01 -4.65
CA ARG A 26 11.73 -0.23 -5.70
C ARG A 26 13.13 0.18 -5.24
N GLY A 27 14.10 -0.69 -5.51
CA GLY A 27 15.47 -0.49 -5.07
C GLY A 27 15.55 -0.46 -3.55
N ALA A 28 16.01 0.66 -2.99
CA ALA A 28 16.12 0.85 -1.53
C ALA A 28 14.82 1.31 -0.85
N VAL A 29 13.73 1.51 -1.59
CA VAL A 29 12.45 2.02 -1.04
C VAL A 29 11.35 0.98 -1.20
N THR A 30 10.65 0.67 -0.11
CA THR A 30 9.43 -0.15 -0.12
C THR A 30 8.21 0.73 0.05
N TRP A 31 7.25 0.58 -0.85
CA TRP A 31 5.96 1.26 -0.84
C TRP A 31 4.91 0.33 -0.25
N LEU A 32 4.22 0.80 0.80
CA LEU A 32 3.07 0.14 1.39
C LEU A 32 1.82 0.99 1.14
N THR A 33 0.79 0.40 0.56
CA THR A 33 -0.49 1.08 0.28
C THR A 33 -1.59 0.43 1.11
N LEU A 34 -2.26 1.22 1.95
CA LEU A 34 -3.46 0.76 2.67
C LEU A 34 -4.59 0.58 1.65
N ASN A 35 -5.09 -0.64 1.50
CA ASN A 35 -6.03 -1.02 0.44
C ASN A 35 -7.46 -1.23 0.95
N ARG A 36 -7.91 -0.35 1.86
CA ARG A 36 -9.28 -0.37 2.41
C ARG A 36 -10.03 0.94 2.11
N PRO A 37 -10.18 1.32 0.84
CA PRO A 37 -10.79 2.60 0.46
C PRO A 37 -12.23 2.75 0.96
N ALA A 38 -13.01 1.66 1.00
CA ALA A 38 -14.39 1.67 1.50
C ALA A 38 -14.51 2.10 2.98
N ALA A 39 -13.45 1.88 3.77
CA ALA A 39 -13.37 2.30 5.17
C ALA A 39 -12.50 3.55 5.37
N ARG A 40 -12.18 4.28 4.29
CA ARG A 40 -11.23 5.42 4.32
C ARG A 40 -9.89 5.06 4.94
N ASN A 41 -9.45 3.81 4.74
CA ASN A 41 -8.24 3.24 5.35
C ASN A 41 -8.22 3.33 6.89
N ALA A 42 -9.37 3.23 7.53
CA ALA A 42 -9.46 3.16 8.99
C ALA A 42 -8.54 2.06 9.55
N LEU A 43 -7.81 2.41 10.61
CA LEU A 43 -6.93 1.47 11.31
C LEU A 43 -7.77 0.38 11.96
N SER A 44 -7.30 -0.86 11.85
CA SER A 44 -7.94 -2.03 12.43
C SER A 44 -6.87 -2.97 12.94
N LEU A 45 -7.21 -3.86 13.88
CA LEU A 45 -6.25 -4.82 14.43
C LEU A 45 -5.63 -5.71 13.33
N GLY A 46 -6.43 -6.14 12.35
CA GLY A 46 -5.93 -6.92 11.21
C GLY A 46 -4.98 -6.13 10.30
N LEU A 47 -5.15 -4.81 10.18
CA LEU A 47 -4.21 -3.96 9.45
C LEU A 47 -2.90 -3.80 10.24
N MET A 48 -3.00 -3.57 11.55
CA MET A 48 -1.82 -3.45 12.42
C MET A 48 -1.02 -4.76 12.44
N ALA A 49 -1.69 -5.91 12.52
CA ALA A 49 -1.03 -7.22 12.44
C ALA A 49 -0.33 -7.48 11.09
N ALA A 50 -0.76 -6.82 10.01
CA ALA A 50 -0.11 -6.92 8.70
C ALA A 50 1.09 -5.96 8.55
N LEU A 51 1.30 -5.03 9.50
CA LEU A 51 2.40 -4.07 9.50
C LEU A 51 3.62 -4.52 10.31
N GLU A 52 3.46 -5.50 11.20
CA GLU A 52 4.58 -6.17 11.90
C GLU A 52 5.48 -6.91 10.91
#